data_AF-A0A1M5FVT6-F1
#
_entry.id   AF-A0A1M5FVT6-F1
#
_cell.length_a   1.000
_cell.length_b   1.000
_cell.length_c   1.000
_cell.angle_alpha   90.00
_cell.angle_beta   90.00
_cell.angle_gamma   90.00
#
_symmetry.space_group_name_H-M   'P 1'
#
loop_
_entity.id
_entity.type
_entity.pdbx_description
1 polymer ?
#
loop_
_entity_poly.entity_id
_entity_poly.type
_entity_poly.pdbx_seq_one_letter_code
_entity_poly.pdbx_strand_id
1 'polypeptide(L)'
;MNSMKLSAIALSLAAAGAIAQTAPAEVPAAAPAAESPAAAPAAAPATPAAEASKADSTAAQTAAQPAATEQTAAEQAAVQPAAEAKPTTETKPAETAKVEESKTAEAAPAAEPEKKEEVAKAEKPKAEESKAETSGASFVDRLNISKADAAPEAKKAIEFKISGQAEFDAYASMRNDDEKDLYHRFASTVDVDFEVKFNDQWSAQVEIEADGSGTAPSAYYNGAFVKYTRNENFALKFGDLAFAEGAFNYYKYDDPAYNAAGMVEHDLRGLELDLYGLQLGLGFTTAEDDASCNGIALDDNGNPLPVNDICKSYDAHVAYQFDFAGQALRPFAHYKSWQEAKANEFHAGLEAALEFGPFAIHAVYGLHADNLTEDEPKATHAFLAEPTFKVANVTVKGGFFYALFDDDAPTVHGTEIPEYMFAYGEGDIKLTDAFTVGLLGELHTNSLDDDTDLGTLEFGTRLYFNPVDGLDVTSFVMAILPMGDDWEKVGHEASVSTEDYGENTSLKFGVETVFSF
;
A
#
# COMPACT_ATOMS: atom_id res chain seq x y z
N MET A 1 38.77 -12.72 5.31
CA MET A 1 39.32 -12.76 3.94
C MET A 1 39.63 -14.19 3.54
N ASN A 2 38.70 -14.86 2.86
CA ASN A 2 38.92 -16.07 2.06
C ASN A 2 37.90 -16.02 0.90
N SER A 3 38.14 -16.77 -0.18
CA SER A 3 37.43 -16.57 -1.45
C SER A 3 36.03 -17.20 -1.49
N MET A 4 34.99 -16.37 -1.56
CA MET A 4 33.75 -16.72 -2.26
C MET A 4 33.97 -16.67 -3.78
N LYS A 5 33.23 -17.46 -4.55
CA LYS A 5 33.37 -17.57 -6.01
C LYS A 5 32.12 -17.04 -6.68
N LEU A 6 32.26 -16.02 -7.53
CA LEU A 6 31.20 -15.69 -8.50
C LEU A 6 31.08 -16.83 -9.52
N SER A 7 29.94 -17.52 -9.51
CA SER A 7 29.48 -18.37 -10.61
C SER A 7 28.62 -17.52 -11.53
N ALA A 8 29.17 -17.05 -12.64
CA ALA A 8 28.45 -16.15 -13.54
C ALA A 8 27.37 -16.89 -14.36
N ILE A 9 26.09 -16.57 -14.11
CA ILE A 9 24.98 -16.95 -14.99
C ILE A 9 25.02 -16.05 -16.24
N ALA A 10 25.71 -16.53 -17.26
CA ALA A 10 25.85 -15.83 -18.54
C ALA A 10 24.70 -16.20 -19.50
N LEU A 11 23.53 -15.58 -19.34
CA LEU A 11 22.39 -15.81 -20.24
C LEU A 11 22.66 -15.17 -21.62
N SER A 12 22.91 -16.00 -22.63
CA SER A 12 23.39 -15.54 -23.94
C SER A 12 22.25 -15.07 -24.85
N LEU A 13 22.10 -13.75 -25.00
CA LEU A 13 21.13 -13.13 -25.92
C LEU A 13 21.51 -13.40 -27.39
N ALA A 14 20.82 -14.32 -28.06
CA ALA A 14 21.25 -14.86 -29.36
C ALA A 14 20.12 -15.11 -30.38
N ALA A 15 19.24 -14.12 -30.61
CA ALA A 15 18.10 -14.25 -31.53
C ALA A 15 17.80 -13.00 -32.39
N ALA A 16 18.82 -12.24 -32.81
CA ALA A 16 18.65 -11.04 -33.65
C ALA A 16 19.56 -11.06 -34.90
N GLY A 17 19.12 -11.71 -35.98
CA GLY A 17 19.91 -11.69 -37.23
C GLY A 17 19.42 -12.56 -38.38
N ALA A 18 18.39 -12.10 -39.12
CA ALA A 18 18.35 -12.11 -40.61
C ALA A 18 16.95 -11.78 -41.19
N ILE A 19 16.67 -10.50 -41.46
CA ILE A 19 16.02 -10.09 -42.73
C ILE A 19 16.76 -8.84 -43.21
N ALA A 20 17.23 -8.86 -44.46
CA ALA A 20 17.93 -7.75 -45.09
C ALA A 20 17.07 -7.06 -46.17
N GLN A 21 17.45 -5.83 -46.50
CA GLN A 21 16.72 -4.91 -47.37
C GLN A 21 16.41 -5.46 -48.77
N THR A 22 15.17 -5.27 -49.23
CA THR A 22 14.86 -5.07 -50.67
C THR A 22 13.79 -3.99 -50.85
N ALA A 23 14.07 -3.01 -51.71
CA ALA A 23 13.14 -1.95 -52.09
C ALA A 23 12.21 -2.41 -53.25
N PRO A 24 11.11 -1.67 -53.58
CA PRO A 24 9.93 -2.27 -54.21
C PRO A 24 9.96 -2.35 -55.74
N ALA A 25 9.02 -3.15 -56.28
CA ALA A 25 8.61 -3.18 -57.69
C ALA A 25 7.07 -3.11 -57.81
N GLU A 26 6.58 -2.86 -59.03
CA GLU A 26 5.29 -2.17 -59.29
C GLU A 26 4.00 -3.02 -59.17
N VAL A 27 2.87 -2.31 -59.05
CA VAL A 27 1.49 -2.85 -59.06
C VAL A 27 0.94 -2.93 -60.48
N PRO A 28 0.15 -3.96 -60.80
CA PRO A 28 -1.10 -3.74 -61.55
C PRO A 28 -2.33 -4.39 -60.86
N ALA A 29 -3.49 -3.76 -61.01
CA ALA A 29 -4.71 -4.11 -60.27
C ALA A 29 -5.70 -4.99 -61.06
N ALA A 30 -6.52 -5.78 -60.34
CA ALA A 30 -7.77 -6.35 -60.85
C ALA A 30 -8.76 -6.67 -59.70
N ALA A 31 -10.05 -6.54 -59.98
CA ALA A 31 -11.20 -6.87 -59.12
C ALA A 31 -12.46 -6.98 -60.01
N PRO A 32 -13.65 -7.39 -59.51
CA PRO A 32 -13.95 -8.48 -58.57
C PRO A 32 -15.05 -9.45 -59.09
N ALA A 33 -15.14 -10.65 -58.49
CA ALA A 33 -16.34 -11.51 -58.43
C ALA A 33 -16.16 -12.48 -57.24
N ALA A 34 -17.08 -12.75 -56.31
CA ALA A 34 -18.55 -12.91 -56.33
C ALA A 34 -19.01 -14.31 -56.77
N GLU A 35 -19.20 -15.24 -55.81
CA GLU A 35 -20.47 -15.94 -55.55
C GLU A 35 -20.43 -16.85 -54.29
N SER A 36 -21.61 -17.17 -53.78
CA SER A 36 -21.98 -18.05 -52.65
C SER A 36 -23.33 -18.72 -53.06
N PRO A 37 -23.95 -19.74 -52.39
CA PRO A 37 -23.83 -20.10 -50.97
C PRO A 37 -24.04 -21.61 -50.60
N ALA A 38 -24.35 -21.85 -49.32
CA ALA A 38 -25.02 -23.02 -48.72
C ALA A 38 -24.17 -24.30 -48.47
N ALA A 39 -24.53 -25.19 -47.54
CA ALA A 39 -25.76 -25.29 -46.74
C ALA A 39 -25.51 -25.76 -45.29
N ALA A 40 -26.50 -25.55 -44.41
CA ALA A 40 -26.62 -26.17 -43.09
C ALA A 40 -27.68 -27.30 -43.09
N PRO A 41 -27.68 -28.22 -42.11
CA PRO A 41 -28.83 -29.05 -41.78
C PRO A 41 -29.71 -28.40 -40.69
N ALA A 42 -31.01 -28.72 -40.67
CA ALA A 42 -32.02 -28.12 -39.78
C ALA A 42 -32.53 -29.09 -38.70
N ALA A 43 -33.33 -28.55 -37.75
CA ALA A 43 -33.89 -29.25 -36.59
C ALA A 43 -35.36 -29.71 -36.80
N ALA A 44 -36.01 -30.10 -35.68
CA ALA A 44 -37.46 -30.35 -35.47
C ALA A 44 -37.98 -31.79 -35.75
N PRO A 45 -39.17 -32.18 -35.22
CA PRO A 45 -39.70 -31.96 -33.86
C PRO A 45 -40.48 -33.19 -33.27
N ALA A 46 -40.93 -33.12 -32.00
CA ALA A 46 -42.34 -33.31 -31.55
C ALA A 46 -42.53 -33.80 -30.08
N THR A 47 -43.53 -33.22 -29.40
CA THR A 47 -44.24 -33.68 -28.18
C THR A 47 -45.70 -34.08 -28.58
N PRO A 48 -46.76 -34.27 -27.74
CA PRO A 48 -46.91 -34.19 -26.26
C PRO A 48 -47.85 -35.24 -25.56
N ALA A 49 -47.90 -35.21 -24.22
CA ALA A 49 -49.04 -35.48 -23.31
C ALA A 49 -48.62 -35.05 -21.87
N ALA A 50 -49.35 -34.31 -21.02
CA ALA A 50 -50.77 -34.34 -20.57
C ALA A 50 -51.04 -35.46 -19.53
N GLU A 51 -51.73 -35.24 -18.38
CA GLU A 51 -52.51 -34.08 -17.93
C GLU A 51 -52.74 -34.04 -16.38
N ALA A 52 -53.11 -32.85 -15.85
CA ALA A 52 -53.93 -32.59 -14.64
C ALA A 52 -53.42 -32.98 -13.21
N SER A 53 -53.78 -32.29 -12.10
CA SER A 53 -54.34 -30.93 -11.78
C SER A 53 -54.41 -30.81 -10.22
N LYS A 54 -54.86 -29.76 -9.50
CA LYS A 54 -55.51 -28.45 -9.76
C LYS A 54 -55.51 -27.58 -8.46
N ALA A 55 -55.74 -26.25 -8.59
CA ALA A 55 -56.46 -25.36 -7.64
C ALA A 55 -55.86 -25.11 -6.22
N ASP A 56 -56.18 -24.07 -5.44
CA ASP A 56 -56.76 -22.70 -5.55
C ASP A 56 -56.70 -22.11 -4.10
N SER A 57 -56.81 -20.82 -3.72
CA SER A 57 -56.78 -19.44 -4.28
C SER A 57 -56.91 -18.47 -3.04
N THR A 58 -56.88 -17.12 -3.01
CA THR A 58 -56.78 -15.98 -3.96
C THR A 58 -56.27 -14.71 -3.21
N ALA A 59 -55.90 -13.66 -3.96
CA ALA A 59 -56.00 -12.21 -3.60
C ALA A 59 -54.94 -11.53 -2.68
N ALA A 60 -54.78 -10.21 -2.89
CA ALA A 60 -53.81 -9.31 -2.25
C ALA A 60 -54.50 -8.20 -1.44
N GLN A 61 -53.76 -7.47 -0.57
CA GLN A 61 -53.77 -5.99 -0.54
C GLN A 61 -52.77 -5.32 0.44
N THR A 62 -52.03 -4.34 -0.09
CA THR A 62 -51.57 -3.02 0.45
C THR A 62 -51.04 -2.78 1.90
N ALA A 63 -49.92 -2.04 1.92
CA ALA A 63 -49.67 -0.77 2.64
C ALA A 63 -48.85 -0.70 3.96
N ALA A 64 -47.79 0.12 3.87
CA ALA A 64 -47.31 1.14 4.83
C ALA A 64 -46.55 0.76 6.14
N GLN A 65 -45.33 1.31 6.22
CA GLN A 65 -44.56 1.78 7.39
C GLN A 65 -45.33 2.87 8.22
N PRO A 66 -44.79 3.41 9.34
CA PRO A 66 -43.54 3.10 10.08
C PRO A 66 -43.72 2.96 11.62
N ALA A 67 -42.64 2.62 12.36
CA ALA A 67 -42.21 3.30 13.61
C ALA A 67 -40.92 2.64 14.17
N ALA A 68 -40.18 3.37 15.01
CA ALA A 68 -39.00 2.89 15.74
C ALA A 68 -39.20 2.99 17.26
N THR A 69 -38.44 2.20 18.03
CA THR A 69 -38.15 2.45 19.46
C THR A 69 -36.83 1.78 19.87
N GLU A 70 -36.05 2.48 20.69
CA GLU A 70 -34.91 1.94 21.43
C GLU A 70 -35.38 1.15 22.69
N GLN A 71 -34.55 0.25 23.22
CA GLN A 71 -33.86 0.42 24.52
C GLN A 71 -33.38 -0.91 25.15
N THR A 72 -32.11 -0.89 25.57
CA THR A 72 -31.50 -1.56 26.74
C THR A 72 -31.81 -3.02 27.08
N ALA A 73 -30.75 -3.83 27.20
CA ALA A 73 -30.70 -4.93 28.16
C ALA A 73 -29.30 -4.99 28.81
N ALA A 74 -29.25 -5.00 30.14
CA ALA A 74 -28.02 -5.20 30.91
C ALA A 74 -28.32 -5.98 32.20
N GLU A 75 -27.38 -6.85 32.57
CA GLU A 75 -27.16 -7.42 33.91
C GLU A 75 -28.32 -8.22 34.59
N GLN A 76 -28.12 -9.54 34.78
CA GLN A 76 -27.83 -10.16 36.09
C GLN A 76 -28.13 -11.67 36.13
N ALA A 77 -27.14 -12.46 36.55
CA ALA A 77 -27.33 -13.75 37.24
C ALA A 77 -26.05 -14.12 38.01
N ALA A 78 -26.13 -14.26 39.34
CA ALA A 78 -25.00 -14.68 40.19
C ALA A 78 -25.47 -15.65 41.28
N VAL A 79 -24.70 -16.72 41.53
CA VAL A 79 -24.96 -17.70 42.60
C VAL A 79 -23.63 -18.19 43.22
N GLN A 80 -23.63 -18.30 44.54
CA GLN A 80 -22.60 -18.86 45.45
C GLN A 80 -23.34 -19.79 46.48
N PRO A 81 -22.71 -20.54 47.43
CA PRO A 81 -21.38 -20.34 48.07
C PRO A 81 -20.58 -21.63 48.50
N ALA A 82 -19.50 -21.40 49.27
CA ALA A 82 -18.91 -22.26 50.35
C ALA A 82 -18.02 -23.49 50.00
N ALA A 83 -17.02 -23.91 50.81
CA ALA A 83 -16.25 -23.26 51.89
C ALA A 83 -14.97 -24.06 52.35
N GLU A 84 -14.01 -23.34 52.97
CA GLU A 84 -12.91 -23.73 53.91
C GLU A 84 -11.97 -24.96 53.73
N ALA A 85 -10.65 -24.68 53.69
CA ALA A 85 -9.57 -25.41 54.42
C ALA A 85 -8.26 -24.56 54.52
N LYS A 86 -7.28 -24.93 55.37
CA LYS A 86 -6.00 -24.19 55.63
C LYS A 86 -4.74 -25.14 55.56
N PRO A 87 -3.53 -24.85 56.14
CA PRO A 87 -2.38 -24.28 55.40
C PRO A 87 -0.98 -24.93 55.68
N THR A 88 0.08 -24.53 54.95
CA THR A 88 1.52 -24.52 55.36
C THR A 88 2.28 -23.60 54.36
N THR A 89 3.15 -22.63 54.65
CA THR A 89 4.30 -22.44 55.59
C THR A 89 5.64 -23.07 55.14
N GLU A 90 6.74 -22.35 55.47
CA GLU A 90 8.18 -22.66 55.27
C GLU A 90 8.84 -22.28 53.91
N THR A 91 10.07 -21.74 53.82
CA THR A 91 10.95 -21.01 54.77
C THR A 91 11.97 -20.13 53.98
N LYS A 92 12.45 -19.01 54.56
CA LYS A 92 13.57 -18.17 54.04
C LYS A 92 14.86 -18.37 54.88
N PRO A 93 16.02 -18.48 54.23
CA PRO A 93 17.21 -17.68 54.61
C PRO A 93 17.75 -16.90 53.38
N ALA A 94 18.22 -15.66 53.44
CA ALA A 94 19.28 -15.08 54.28
C ALA A 94 20.66 -15.70 53.92
N GLU A 95 21.46 -15.08 53.04
CA GLU A 95 22.29 -13.87 53.24
C GLU A 95 23.75 -14.25 53.56
N THR A 96 24.71 -13.84 52.71
CA THR A 96 25.99 -13.15 53.09
C THR A 96 26.98 -13.06 51.93
N ALA A 97 27.47 -11.84 51.64
CA ALA A 97 28.78 -11.59 51.05
C ALA A 97 29.21 -10.13 51.33
N LYS A 98 30.38 -9.93 51.96
CA LYS A 98 31.04 -8.62 52.16
C LYS A 98 32.47 -8.69 51.63
N VAL A 99 32.90 -7.67 50.88
CA VAL A 99 34.30 -7.19 50.73
C VAL A 99 34.18 -5.70 50.35
N GLU A 100 34.23 -4.74 51.29
CA GLU A 100 35.41 -3.97 51.80
C GLU A 100 35.75 -2.68 51.02
N GLU A 101 36.45 -1.73 51.69
CA GLU A 101 36.57 -0.31 51.31
C GLU A 101 38.00 0.24 51.59
N SER A 102 38.68 0.80 50.59
CA SER A 102 39.81 1.79 50.71
C SER A 102 40.17 2.31 49.29
N LYS A 103 40.39 3.61 48.99
CA LYS A 103 41.38 4.61 49.47
C LYS A 103 42.83 4.25 49.05
N THR A 104 43.66 5.13 48.44
CA THR A 104 43.60 6.63 48.36
C THR A 104 44.51 7.25 47.28
N ALA A 105 44.10 8.43 46.77
CA ALA A 105 44.92 9.64 46.46
C ALA A 105 45.89 9.74 45.24
N GLU A 106 46.24 11.02 44.96
CA GLU A 106 47.19 11.60 43.97
C GLU A 106 46.87 11.48 42.46
N ALA A 107 47.05 12.51 41.62
CA ALA A 107 47.41 13.93 41.85
C ALA A 107 46.92 14.85 40.69
N ALA A 108 46.95 16.17 40.90
CA ALA A 108 46.74 17.21 39.86
C ALA A 108 47.94 18.19 39.82
N PRO A 109 48.24 18.78 38.65
CA PRO A 109 48.03 20.22 38.46
C PRO A 109 47.38 20.54 37.08
N ALA A 110 46.56 21.58 36.85
CA ALA A 110 46.46 22.97 37.35
C ALA A 110 47.23 24.02 36.51
N ALA A 111 46.50 24.72 35.63
CA ALA A 111 46.70 26.12 35.16
C ALA A 111 45.62 26.47 34.08
N GLU A 112 45.22 27.71 33.77
CA GLU A 112 44.97 28.94 34.55
C GLU A 112 44.30 29.97 33.56
N PRO A 113 43.19 30.69 33.91
CA PRO A 113 42.54 31.62 32.97
C PRO A 113 42.57 33.11 33.37
N GLU A 114 42.92 33.99 32.43
CA GLU A 114 42.88 35.47 32.50
C GLU A 114 42.63 36.04 31.07
N LYS A 115 42.09 37.24 30.77
CA LYS A 115 41.47 38.39 31.48
C LYS A 115 40.53 39.08 30.43
N LYS A 116 39.28 39.48 30.72
CA LYS A 116 38.77 40.73 31.37
C LYS A 116 38.91 42.07 30.60
N GLU A 117 37.75 42.60 30.20
CA GLU A 117 37.25 44.00 30.23
C GLU A 117 35.68 43.89 30.31
N GLU A 118 34.84 44.65 31.04
CA GLU A 118 34.96 45.84 31.92
C GLU A 118 35.37 47.13 31.20
N VAL A 119 34.58 48.23 31.10
CA VAL A 119 33.38 48.71 31.87
C VAL A 119 32.48 49.61 30.98
N ALA A 120 31.15 49.73 31.15
CA ALA A 120 30.42 50.84 31.86
C ALA A 120 29.11 51.23 31.12
N LYS A 121 28.04 51.80 31.70
CA LYS A 121 27.58 51.99 33.10
C LYS A 121 26.08 52.40 33.15
N ALA A 122 25.37 51.99 34.21
CA ALA A 122 24.20 52.66 34.86
C ALA A 122 22.90 52.86 34.01
N GLU A 123 21.70 53.04 34.58
CA GLU A 123 21.27 53.15 36.00
C GLU A 123 19.87 52.50 36.27
N LYS A 124 19.40 52.51 37.53
CA LYS A 124 18.19 51.85 38.10
C LYS A 124 17.67 52.71 39.29
N PRO A 125 16.57 52.39 40.01
CA PRO A 125 15.25 51.83 39.65
C PRO A 125 14.05 52.56 40.37
N LYS A 126 12.83 51.99 40.36
CA LYS A 126 11.66 52.07 41.31
C LYS A 126 10.31 52.37 40.62
N ALA A 127 9.13 51.99 41.12
CA ALA A 127 8.68 50.95 42.08
C ALA A 127 7.12 50.81 42.03
N GLU A 128 6.52 49.90 42.83
CA GLU A 128 5.07 49.54 42.90
C GLU A 128 4.09 50.72 43.15
N GLU A 129 2.76 50.68 42.91
CA GLU A 129 1.75 49.65 42.50
C GLU A 129 0.76 50.33 41.47
N SER A 130 -0.49 49.97 41.11
CA SER A 130 -1.52 49.05 41.65
C SER A 130 -2.59 48.51 40.66
N LYS A 131 -3.38 47.55 41.18
CA LYS A 131 -4.63 46.88 40.74
C LYS A 131 -5.66 47.60 39.81
N ALA A 132 -6.24 46.77 38.91
CA ALA A 132 -7.70 46.61 38.59
C ALA A 132 -8.52 47.79 37.98
N GLU A 133 -9.58 47.60 37.16
CA GLU A 133 -10.13 46.42 36.46
C GLU A 133 -11.05 46.82 35.26
N THR A 134 -11.13 45.96 34.23
CA THR A 134 -12.26 45.74 33.29
C THR A 134 -12.89 46.85 32.39
N SER A 135 -13.11 46.43 31.12
CA SER A 135 -14.27 46.70 30.23
C SER A 135 -14.32 47.99 29.38
N GLY A 136 -15.01 47.91 28.22
CA GLY A 136 -15.70 49.09 27.66
C GLY A 136 -15.56 49.48 26.19
N ALA A 137 -15.11 48.63 25.25
CA ALA A 137 -15.16 48.93 23.81
C ALA A 137 -15.68 47.73 23.00
N SER A 138 -16.58 47.94 22.03
CA SER A 138 -17.42 46.85 21.52
C SER A 138 -16.87 46.15 20.27
N PHE A 139 -17.28 44.89 20.09
CA PHE A 139 -17.05 44.12 18.85
C PHE A 139 -17.76 44.75 17.63
N VAL A 140 -18.86 45.48 17.86
CA VAL A 140 -19.68 46.12 16.81
C VAL A 140 -18.94 47.29 16.15
N ASP A 141 -18.08 47.99 16.89
CA ASP A 141 -17.30 49.12 16.37
C ASP A 141 -16.27 48.71 15.30
N ARG A 142 -15.97 47.40 15.18
CA ARG A 142 -15.11 46.84 14.11
C ARG A 142 -15.85 46.48 12.82
N LEU A 143 -17.18 46.64 12.77
CA LEU A 143 -18.03 46.19 11.65
C LEU A 143 -18.63 47.32 10.78
N ASN A 144 -18.24 48.59 11.00
CA ASN A 144 -18.79 49.74 10.26
C ASN A 144 -18.20 49.93 8.84
N ILE A 145 -18.55 49.00 7.94
CA ILE A 145 -18.37 49.17 6.49
C ILE A 145 -19.23 50.35 6.02
N SER A 146 -18.60 51.45 5.58
CA SER A 146 -19.31 52.63 5.07
C SER A 146 -18.54 53.43 4.00
N LYS A 147 -18.05 52.72 2.99
CA LYS A 147 -17.93 53.25 1.62
C LYS A 147 -18.49 52.22 0.63
N ALA A 148 -19.03 52.71 -0.47
CA ALA A 148 -19.50 51.85 -1.55
C ALA A 148 -18.30 51.44 -2.39
N ASP A 149 -17.66 50.33 -2.01
CA ASP A 149 -16.73 49.63 -2.90
C ASP A 149 -17.49 49.13 -4.13
N ALA A 150 -16.76 48.87 -5.22
CA ALA A 150 -17.38 48.43 -6.46
C ALA A 150 -18.16 47.11 -6.27
N ALA A 151 -19.16 46.88 -7.13
CA ALA A 151 -19.90 45.61 -7.13
C ALA A 151 -18.88 44.45 -7.14
N PRO A 152 -18.96 43.50 -6.19
CA PRO A 152 -17.92 42.51 -6.01
C PRO A 152 -17.72 41.75 -7.32
N GLU A 153 -16.45 41.60 -7.72
CA GLU A 153 -16.09 40.70 -8.81
C GLU A 153 -16.76 39.36 -8.56
N ALA A 154 -17.44 38.84 -9.58
CA ALA A 154 -18.32 37.68 -9.41
C ALA A 154 -17.48 36.54 -8.83
N LYS A 155 -17.76 36.19 -7.56
CA LYS A 155 -17.08 35.07 -6.89
C LYS A 155 -17.13 33.89 -7.85
N LYS A 156 -15.96 33.36 -8.21
CA LYS A 156 -15.88 32.09 -8.93
C LYS A 156 -16.79 31.10 -8.21
N ALA A 157 -17.65 30.41 -8.97
CA ALA A 157 -18.51 29.40 -8.39
C ALA A 157 -17.64 28.37 -7.68
N ILE A 158 -18.14 27.79 -6.59
CA ILE A 158 -17.49 26.63 -6.00
C ILE A 158 -17.56 25.53 -7.06
N GLU A 159 -16.39 25.07 -7.50
CA GLU A 159 -16.27 23.96 -8.43
C GLU A 159 -16.37 22.67 -7.60
N PHE A 160 -17.13 21.69 -8.10
CA PHE A 160 -17.40 20.42 -7.44
C PHE A 160 -17.27 19.30 -8.45
N LYS A 161 -16.46 18.30 -8.13
CA LYS A 161 -16.24 17.09 -8.94
C LYS A 161 -16.54 15.87 -8.07
N ILE A 162 -17.11 14.86 -8.71
CA ILE A 162 -17.11 13.49 -8.22
C ILE A 162 -16.28 12.70 -9.22
N SER A 163 -15.45 11.79 -8.73
CA SER A 163 -14.73 10.78 -9.50
C SER A 163 -14.59 9.53 -8.67
N GLY A 164 -13.94 8.52 -9.24
CA GLY A 164 -13.50 7.35 -8.51
C GLY A 164 -13.41 6.13 -9.41
N GLN A 165 -13.34 4.97 -8.77
CA GLN A 165 -13.24 3.66 -9.40
C GLN A 165 -14.42 2.78 -8.94
N ALA A 166 -14.82 1.85 -9.80
CA ALA A 166 -15.61 0.70 -9.39
C ALA A 166 -15.02 -0.53 -10.07
N GLU A 167 -14.71 -1.54 -9.29
CA GLU A 167 -14.06 -2.77 -9.71
C GLU A 167 -14.96 -3.97 -9.41
N PHE A 168 -14.98 -4.95 -10.30
CA PHE A 168 -15.52 -6.27 -9.97
C PHE A 168 -14.83 -7.39 -10.73
N ASP A 169 -14.53 -8.45 -9.98
CA ASP A 169 -13.72 -9.55 -10.46
C ASP A 169 -14.42 -10.89 -10.34
N ALA A 170 -14.07 -11.80 -11.25
CA ALA A 170 -14.37 -13.22 -11.13
C ALA A 170 -13.10 -14.04 -11.35
N TYR A 171 -12.59 -14.64 -10.27
CA TYR A 171 -11.45 -15.55 -10.32
C TYR A 171 -11.91 -16.99 -10.13
N ALA A 172 -11.25 -17.92 -10.82
CA ALA A 172 -11.39 -19.35 -10.58
C ALA A 172 -10.03 -20.04 -10.59
N SER A 173 -9.81 -20.97 -9.66
CA SER A 173 -8.61 -21.81 -9.62
C SER A 173 -9.00 -23.28 -9.54
N MET A 174 -8.30 -24.10 -10.31
CA MET A 174 -8.45 -25.55 -10.33
C MET A 174 -7.12 -26.19 -9.99
N ARG A 175 -7.05 -26.88 -8.86
CA ARG A 175 -5.89 -27.71 -8.48
C ARG A 175 -6.00 -29.06 -9.18
N ASN A 176 -4.90 -29.60 -9.72
CA ASN A 176 -4.86 -30.93 -10.34
C ASN A 176 -4.39 -32.01 -9.35
N ASP A 177 -4.95 -31.97 -8.14
CA ASP A 177 -4.82 -33.03 -7.13
C ASP A 177 -5.80 -34.20 -7.42
N ASP A 178 -5.96 -35.10 -6.44
CA ASP A 178 -6.87 -36.26 -6.52
C ASP A 178 -8.37 -35.88 -6.35
N GLU A 179 -8.69 -34.73 -5.75
CA GLU A 179 -10.08 -34.29 -5.48
C GLU A 179 -10.64 -33.41 -6.61
N LYS A 180 -9.76 -32.62 -7.27
CA LYS A 180 -10.02 -31.81 -8.47
C LYS A 180 -11.05 -30.70 -8.27
N ASP A 181 -10.94 -30.03 -7.13
CA ASP A 181 -11.79 -28.92 -6.79
C ASP A 181 -11.60 -27.72 -7.74
N LEU A 182 -12.74 -27.10 -8.05
CA LEU A 182 -12.82 -25.81 -8.74
C LEU A 182 -13.25 -24.74 -7.73
N TYR A 183 -12.26 -24.02 -7.22
CA TYR A 183 -12.47 -22.87 -6.36
C TYR A 183 -12.83 -21.65 -7.21
N HIS A 184 -13.66 -20.76 -6.68
CA HIS A 184 -13.92 -19.45 -7.27
C HIS A 184 -14.09 -18.40 -6.17
N ARG A 185 -13.62 -17.18 -6.44
CA ARG A 185 -13.80 -16.00 -5.59
C ARG A 185 -14.26 -14.82 -6.45
N PHE A 186 -14.88 -13.84 -5.80
CA PHE A 186 -15.14 -12.53 -6.38
C PHE A 186 -14.40 -11.49 -5.52
N ALA A 187 -13.99 -10.39 -6.12
CA ALA A 187 -13.61 -9.16 -5.42
C ALA A 187 -14.51 -8.03 -5.96
N SER A 188 -14.74 -6.99 -5.17
CA SER A 188 -15.53 -5.83 -5.58
C SER A 188 -15.19 -4.62 -4.72
N THR A 189 -14.63 -3.59 -5.34
CA THR A 189 -14.12 -2.38 -4.67
C THR A 189 -14.80 -1.16 -5.33
N VAL A 190 -15.19 -0.14 -4.56
CA VAL A 190 -15.90 1.04 -5.09
C VAL A 190 -15.50 2.30 -4.34
N ASP A 191 -14.80 3.18 -5.04
CA ASP A 191 -14.14 4.35 -4.48
C ASP A 191 -14.81 5.60 -5.01
N VAL A 192 -15.09 6.57 -4.13
CA VAL A 192 -15.82 7.78 -4.51
C VAL A 192 -15.20 9.03 -3.90
N ASP A 193 -14.55 9.81 -4.76
CA ASP A 193 -14.05 11.15 -4.47
C ASP A 193 -15.16 12.19 -4.42
N PHE A 194 -15.06 13.08 -3.44
CA PHE A 194 -15.86 14.30 -3.36
C PHE A 194 -14.94 15.54 -3.33
N GLU A 195 -14.44 15.92 -4.51
CA GLU A 195 -13.60 17.10 -4.70
C GLU A 195 -14.41 18.41 -4.63
N VAL A 196 -14.01 19.32 -3.75
CA VAL A 196 -14.57 20.67 -3.61
C VAL A 196 -13.47 21.71 -3.79
N LYS A 197 -13.56 22.55 -4.83
CA LYS A 197 -12.63 23.67 -5.06
C LYS A 197 -13.32 24.99 -4.81
N PHE A 198 -12.99 25.61 -3.67
CA PHE A 198 -13.63 26.82 -3.15
C PHE A 198 -13.19 28.10 -3.87
N ASN A 199 -11.99 28.10 -4.45
CA ASN A 199 -11.40 29.18 -5.25
C ASN A 199 -10.06 28.69 -5.88
N ASP A 200 -9.33 29.58 -6.55
CA ASP A 200 -8.05 29.27 -7.21
C ASP A 200 -6.92 28.79 -6.28
N GLN A 201 -7.06 28.93 -4.95
CA GLN A 201 -6.03 28.56 -3.98
C GLN A 201 -6.47 27.54 -2.94
N TRP A 202 -7.75 27.16 -2.87
CA TRP A 202 -8.28 26.30 -1.81
C TRP A 202 -9.18 25.21 -2.37
N SER A 203 -8.83 23.96 -2.09
CA SER A 203 -9.68 22.78 -2.32
C SER A 203 -9.75 21.89 -1.08
N ALA A 204 -10.66 20.94 -1.10
CA ALA A 204 -10.75 19.81 -0.19
C ALA A 204 -11.22 18.56 -0.95
N GLN A 205 -10.88 17.40 -0.42
CA GLN A 205 -11.31 16.08 -0.90
C GLN A 205 -11.84 15.31 0.31
N VAL A 206 -12.84 14.47 0.08
CA VAL A 206 -13.33 13.45 1.01
C VAL A 206 -13.52 12.20 0.18
N GLU A 207 -13.10 11.06 0.70
CA GLU A 207 -13.11 9.79 -0.01
C GLU A 207 -13.90 8.74 0.78
N ILE A 208 -14.72 7.99 0.04
CA ILE A 208 -15.55 6.90 0.55
C ILE A 208 -15.25 5.67 -0.30
N GLU A 209 -14.50 4.74 0.27
CA GLU A 209 -14.26 3.41 -0.28
C GLU A 209 -15.34 2.43 0.18
N ALA A 210 -15.54 1.38 -0.61
CA ALA A 210 -16.23 0.16 -0.21
C ALA A 210 -15.53 -1.06 -0.82
N ASP A 211 -14.61 -1.67 -0.08
CA ASP A 211 -13.94 -2.92 -0.46
C ASP A 211 -14.63 -4.18 0.10
N GLY A 212 -14.38 -5.31 -0.58
CA GLY A 212 -14.45 -6.63 0.02
C GLY A 212 -14.14 -7.78 -0.94
N SER A 213 -13.62 -8.87 -0.38
CA SER A 213 -13.38 -10.17 -1.03
C SER A 213 -14.67 -10.96 -1.37
N GLY A 214 -15.69 -10.27 -1.86
CA GLY A 214 -16.96 -10.85 -2.31
C GLY A 214 -17.94 -9.82 -2.87
N THR A 215 -19.11 -10.27 -3.32
CA THR A 215 -20.11 -9.45 -4.03
C THR A 215 -20.92 -8.50 -3.13
N ALA A 216 -20.38 -8.08 -2.00
CA ALA A 216 -21.05 -7.27 -0.98
C ALA A 216 -20.02 -6.50 -0.12
N PRO A 217 -19.27 -5.56 -0.73
CA PRO A 217 -18.29 -4.76 -0.02
C PRO A 217 -18.87 -3.93 1.12
N SER A 218 -18.02 -3.57 2.08
CA SER A 218 -18.40 -2.76 3.25
C SER A 218 -17.91 -1.33 3.08
N ALA A 219 -18.83 -0.37 2.96
CA ALA A 219 -18.47 1.03 2.80
C ALA A 219 -17.92 1.65 4.10
N TYR A 220 -16.76 2.30 4.01
CA TYR A 220 -16.11 3.04 5.09
C TYR A 220 -15.69 4.45 4.66
N TYR A 221 -14.86 5.10 5.46
CA TYR A 221 -14.28 6.41 5.19
C TYR A 221 -12.80 6.16 4.89
N ASN A 222 -12.32 6.53 3.70
CA ASN A 222 -10.92 6.30 3.34
C ASN A 222 -10.04 7.52 3.66
N GLY A 223 -10.58 8.74 3.54
CA GLY A 223 -9.84 9.92 3.96
C GLY A 223 -10.56 11.25 3.74
N ALA A 224 -9.96 12.32 4.28
CA ALA A 224 -10.31 13.68 3.91
C ALA A 224 -9.17 14.65 4.16
N PHE A 225 -8.95 15.59 3.24
CA PHE A 225 -7.98 16.67 3.41
C PHE A 225 -8.45 18.00 2.84
N VAL A 226 -7.77 19.06 3.26
CA VAL A 226 -7.87 20.42 2.71
C VAL A 226 -6.50 20.81 2.15
N LYS A 227 -6.45 21.31 0.92
CA LYS A 227 -5.21 21.77 0.26
C LYS A 227 -5.24 23.27 -0.01
N TYR A 228 -4.21 23.98 0.43
CA TYR A 228 -3.91 25.35 0.04
C TYR A 228 -2.79 25.37 -1.00
N THR A 229 -3.11 25.74 -2.24
CA THR A 229 -2.13 25.87 -3.33
C THR A 229 -1.86 27.35 -3.61
N ARG A 230 -0.60 27.77 -3.47
CA ARG A 230 -0.20 29.16 -3.78
C ARG A 230 0.25 29.33 -5.22
N ASN A 231 0.90 28.30 -5.77
CA ASN A 231 1.34 28.14 -7.15
C ASN A 231 1.87 26.71 -7.34
N GLU A 232 2.28 26.35 -8.56
CA GLU A 232 2.85 25.03 -8.91
C GLU A 232 4.05 24.57 -8.06
N ASN A 233 4.77 25.49 -7.39
CA ASN A 233 5.94 25.20 -6.56
C ASN A 233 5.66 25.32 -5.05
N PHE A 234 4.42 25.57 -4.62
CA PHE A 234 4.05 25.68 -3.21
C PHE A 234 2.60 25.28 -2.93
N ALA A 235 2.42 24.25 -2.11
CA ALA A 235 1.14 23.94 -1.48
C ALA A 235 1.31 23.41 -0.05
N LEU A 236 0.20 23.43 0.70
CA LEU A 236 0.08 22.83 2.03
C LEU A 236 -1.16 21.93 2.05
N LYS A 237 -1.03 20.65 2.39
CA LYS A 237 -2.15 19.73 2.65
C LYS A 237 -2.33 19.58 4.16
N PHE A 238 -3.55 19.36 4.64
CA PHE A 238 -3.81 18.97 6.03
C PHE A 238 -5.12 18.18 6.15
N GLY A 239 -5.11 17.17 7.03
CA GLY A 239 -6.11 16.11 7.05
C GLY A 239 -5.40 14.76 6.99
N ASP A 240 -5.99 13.82 6.27
CA ASP A 240 -5.45 12.48 6.05
C ASP A 240 -4.52 12.48 4.82
N LEU A 241 -3.40 11.76 4.92
CA LEU A 241 -2.27 11.85 4.00
C LEU A 241 -1.66 10.44 3.81
N ALA A 242 -1.87 9.83 2.64
CA ALA A 242 -1.12 8.67 2.22
C ALA A 242 0.28 9.05 1.69
N PHE A 243 1.28 8.22 1.98
CA PHE A 243 2.60 8.23 1.34
C PHE A 243 3.00 6.79 1.00
N ALA A 244 3.44 6.53 -0.23
CA ALA A 244 3.98 5.26 -0.69
C ALA A 244 5.15 5.53 -1.66
N GLU A 245 6.15 4.66 -1.70
CA GLU A 245 7.29 4.78 -2.62
C GLU A 245 7.78 3.43 -3.13
N GLY A 246 8.02 3.34 -4.44
CA GLY A 246 8.56 2.13 -5.04
C GLY A 246 7.65 0.90 -4.92
N ALA A 247 6.33 1.10 -4.94
CA ALA A 247 5.36 0.08 -5.27
C ALA A 247 5.64 -0.52 -6.67
N PHE A 248 5.13 -1.72 -6.95
CA PHE A 248 5.36 -2.39 -8.23
C PHE A 248 4.43 -1.83 -9.32
N ASN A 249 4.78 -2.03 -10.59
CA ASN A 249 3.89 -1.81 -11.75
C ASN A 249 3.42 -3.17 -12.34
N TYR A 250 3.35 -4.18 -11.47
CA TYR A 250 3.11 -5.57 -11.80
C TYR A 250 1.84 -6.09 -11.12
N TYR A 251 0.80 -6.36 -11.92
CA TYR A 251 -0.60 -6.74 -11.60
C TYR A 251 -0.92 -7.68 -10.40
N LYS A 252 0.07 -8.32 -9.79
CA LYS A 252 -0.07 -9.21 -8.62
C LYS A 252 0.40 -8.54 -7.33
N TYR A 253 1.16 -7.45 -7.45
CA TYR A 253 1.86 -6.69 -6.39
C TYR A 253 1.83 -5.16 -6.65
N ASP A 254 1.02 -4.66 -7.58
CA ASP A 254 0.92 -3.23 -7.91
C ASP A 254 0.00 -2.42 -6.99
N ASP A 255 -0.60 -3.10 -6.00
CA ASP A 255 -1.26 -2.47 -4.87
C ASP A 255 -0.22 -1.94 -3.85
N PRO A 256 -0.09 -0.60 -3.69
CA PRO A 256 0.88 0.02 -2.79
C PRO A 256 0.54 -0.17 -1.30
N ALA A 257 -0.71 -0.47 -0.95
CA ALA A 257 -1.10 -0.71 0.44
C ALA A 257 -0.57 -2.07 0.94
N TYR A 258 -0.32 -3.02 0.04
CA TYR A 258 0.18 -4.34 0.39
C TYR A 258 1.64 -4.59 0.03
N ASN A 259 2.16 -4.13 -1.12
CA ASN A 259 3.48 -4.55 -1.63
C ASN A 259 4.33 -3.37 -2.10
N ALA A 260 5.57 -3.27 -1.62
CA ALA A 260 6.54 -2.30 -2.12
C ALA A 260 7.99 -2.79 -2.04
N ALA A 261 8.82 -2.27 -2.95
CA ALA A 261 10.26 -2.41 -2.90
C ALA A 261 10.96 -1.22 -2.22
N GLY A 262 10.18 -0.24 -1.76
CA GLY A 262 10.66 0.99 -1.14
C GLY A 262 10.01 1.27 0.21
N MET A 263 8.69 1.41 0.20
CA MET A 263 7.80 1.65 1.34
C MET A 263 6.34 1.45 0.90
N VAL A 264 5.57 0.62 1.62
CA VAL A 264 4.10 0.52 1.43
C VAL A 264 3.38 1.81 1.82
N GLU A 265 2.09 1.91 1.52
CA GLU A 265 1.27 3.05 1.91
C GLU A 265 1.21 3.23 3.43
N HIS A 266 1.79 4.32 3.93
CA HIS A 266 1.63 4.76 5.31
C HIS A 266 0.66 5.93 5.39
N ASP A 267 -0.36 5.75 6.21
CA ASP A 267 -1.52 6.62 6.26
C ASP A 267 -1.49 7.53 7.50
N LEU A 268 -1.56 8.85 7.29
CA LEU A 268 -1.09 9.84 8.25
C LEU A 268 -2.05 11.03 8.42
N ARG A 269 -2.65 11.19 9.61
CA ARG A 269 -3.43 12.41 9.93
C ARG A 269 -2.52 13.53 10.40
N GLY A 270 -2.23 14.48 9.52
CA GLY A 270 -1.14 15.42 9.71
C GLY A 270 -1.16 16.70 8.87
N LEU A 271 0.05 17.20 8.59
CA LEU A 271 0.37 18.35 7.74
C LEU A 271 1.37 17.93 6.67
N GLU A 272 1.19 18.43 5.45
CA GLU A 272 2.08 18.21 4.32
C GLU A 272 2.52 19.54 3.70
N LEU A 273 3.78 19.65 3.29
CA LEU A 273 4.33 20.79 2.56
C LEU A 273 4.96 20.36 1.22
N ASP A 274 4.40 20.86 0.12
CA ASP A 274 4.99 20.84 -1.21
C ASP A 274 5.85 22.10 -1.43
N LEU A 275 7.13 21.96 -1.77
CA LEU A 275 8.05 23.08 -2.02
C LEU A 275 9.13 22.76 -3.06
N TYR A 276 8.94 23.21 -4.31
CA TYR A 276 9.91 23.02 -5.43
C TYR A 276 10.42 21.56 -5.57
N GLY A 277 9.51 20.58 -5.52
CA GLY A 277 9.82 19.15 -5.59
C GLY A 277 10.09 18.48 -4.23
N LEU A 278 10.32 19.25 -3.17
CA LEU A 278 10.39 18.71 -1.80
C LEU A 278 8.97 18.47 -1.27
N GLN A 279 8.71 17.27 -0.78
CA GLN A 279 7.53 16.90 -0.01
C GLN A 279 7.96 16.64 1.44
N LEU A 280 7.19 17.15 2.41
CA LEU A 280 7.42 16.93 3.84
C LEU A 280 6.08 16.63 4.53
N GLY A 281 5.90 15.42 5.05
CA GLY A 281 4.75 14.99 5.84
C GLY A 281 5.09 14.89 7.34
N LEU A 282 4.19 15.34 8.21
CA LEU A 282 4.30 15.21 9.68
C LEU A 282 2.93 15.00 10.31
N GLY A 283 2.75 13.96 11.13
CA GLY A 283 1.46 13.63 11.72
C GLY A 283 1.49 12.48 12.73
N PHE A 284 0.38 11.75 12.77
CA PHE A 284 0.17 10.53 13.56
C PHE A 284 -0.58 9.51 12.68
N THR A 285 -0.17 8.24 12.67
CA THR A 285 -0.81 7.17 11.87
C THR A 285 -2.32 7.04 12.15
N THR A 286 -3.10 6.50 11.20
CA THR A 286 -4.56 6.37 11.31
C THR A 286 -5.15 4.98 11.05
N ALA A 287 -5.06 4.08 12.04
CA ALA A 287 -5.72 2.76 12.05
C ALA A 287 -5.22 1.76 10.98
N GLU A 288 -5.55 0.47 11.18
CA GLU A 288 -5.13 -0.73 10.41
C GLU A 288 -3.59 -0.93 10.39
N ASP A 289 -2.84 0.06 9.91
CA ASP A 289 -1.38 0.27 10.10
C ASP A 289 -1.02 0.55 11.59
N ASP A 290 -2.04 0.73 12.45
CA ASP A 290 -1.98 0.57 13.92
C ASP A 290 -1.87 -0.92 14.29
N ALA A 291 -0.65 -1.37 14.61
CA ALA A 291 -0.37 -2.74 15.04
C ALA A 291 -1.37 -3.24 16.11
N SER A 292 -2.11 -4.32 15.78
CA SER A 292 -3.35 -4.64 16.50
C SER A 292 -3.16 -4.69 18.03
N CYS A 293 -3.96 -3.89 18.75
CA CYS A 293 -3.82 -3.61 20.19
C CYS A 293 -4.21 -4.78 21.13
N ASN A 294 -3.92 -6.01 20.69
CA ASN A 294 -4.13 -7.28 21.38
C ASN A 294 -2.89 -7.72 22.21
N GLY A 295 -1.75 -7.06 22.03
CA GLY A 295 -0.49 -7.33 22.72
C GLY A 295 -0.34 -6.67 24.10
N ILE A 296 0.81 -6.92 24.75
CA ILE A 296 1.25 -6.19 25.94
C ILE A 296 2.46 -5.33 25.55
N ALA A 297 2.19 -4.09 25.19
CA ALA A 297 3.17 -3.02 25.02
C ALA A 297 4.00 -2.78 26.29
N LEU A 298 5.28 -2.39 26.15
CA LEU A 298 6.22 -2.24 27.27
C LEU A 298 6.94 -0.88 27.27
N ASP A 299 7.24 -0.38 28.48
CA ASP A 299 8.18 0.74 28.70
C ASP A 299 9.64 0.27 28.62
N ASP A 300 10.59 1.22 28.64
CA ASP A 300 12.05 0.95 28.57
C ASP A 300 12.58 0.03 29.68
N ASN A 301 11.78 -0.23 30.72
CA ASN A 301 12.12 -1.05 31.87
C ASN A 301 11.40 -2.42 31.84
N GLY A 302 10.60 -2.71 30.81
CA GLY A 302 9.81 -3.93 30.67
C GLY A 302 8.50 -3.94 31.48
N ASN A 303 7.96 -2.79 31.87
CA ASN A 303 6.65 -2.67 32.51
C ASN A 303 5.54 -2.56 31.45
N PRO A 304 4.38 -3.23 31.62
CA PRO A 304 3.21 -3.03 30.78
C PRO A 304 2.76 -1.56 30.72
N LEU A 305 2.62 -1.02 29.52
CA LEU A 305 2.04 0.31 29.30
C LEU A 305 0.52 0.31 29.54
N PRO A 306 -0.08 1.43 29.97
CA PRO A 306 -1.53 1.56 30.07
C PRO A 306 -2.20 1.41 28.70
N VAL A 307 -3.36 0.75 28.62
CA VAL A 307 -4.13 0.54 27.37
C VAL A 307 -4.60 1.84 26.69
N ASN A 308 -4.47 3.00 27.36
CA ASN A 308 -4.73 4.32 26.77
C ASN A 308 -3.45 5.01 26.23
N ASP A 309 -2.29 4.35 26.33
CA ASP A 309 -0.96 4.84 25.98
C ASP A 309 -0.17 3.91 25.03
N ILE A 310 -0.72 2.71 24.75
CA ILE A 310 -0.33 1.84 23.63
C ILE A 310 -0.91 2.37 22.30
N CYS A 311 -0.45 1.84 21.16
CA CYS A 311 -1.02 2.15 19.84
C CYS A 311 -1.11 3.67 19.59
N LYS A 312 0.05 4.33 19.72
CA LYS A 312 0.24 5.74 19.37
C LYS A 312 1.59 5.90 18.69
N SER A 313 1.55 6.14 17.40
CA SER A 313 2.70 6.50 16.58
C SER A 313 2.79 8.01 16.36
N TYR A 314 3.93 8.45 15.87
CA TYR A 314 4.12 9.74 15.23
C TYR A 314 5.16 9.56 14.11
N ASP A 315 4.94 10.27 13.01
CA ASP A 315 5.56 9.90 11.75
C ASP A 315 6.06 11.13 11.00
N ALA A 316 7.14 10.94 10.24
CA ALA A 316 7.80 11.97 9.46
C ALA A 316 8.23 11.44 8.09
N HIS A 317 7.55 11.92 7.03
CA HIS A 317 7.87 11.62 5.64
C HIS A 317 8.69 12.76 5.01
N VAL A 318 9.69 12.41 4.20
CA VAL A 318 10.40 13.35 3.31
C VAL A 318 10.76 12.69 1.98
N ALA A 319 10.39 13.33 0.88
CA ALA A 319 10.83 12.95 -0.47
C ALA A 319 11.24 14.18 -1.28
N TYR A 320 12.10 13.98 -2.29
CA TYR A 320 12.51 15.07 -3.20
C TYR A 320 12.48 14.65 -4.67
N GLN A 321 11.55 15.21 -5.44
CA GLN A 321 11.49 15.02 -6.89
C GLN A 321 12.63 15.75 -7.60
N PHE A 322 13.54 15.01 -8.23
CA PHE A 322 14.63 15.53 -9.06
C PHE A 322 14.46 15.11 -10.53
N ASP A 323 13.84 15.98 -11.31
CA ASP A 323 13.68 15.80 -12.75
C ASP A 323 14.90 16.31 -13.53
N PHE A 324 15.49 15.46 -14.39
CA PHE A 324 16.56 15.87 -15.30
C PHE A 324 16.43 15.20 -16.67
N ALA A 325 16.36 16.00 -17.74
CA ALA A 325 16.39 15.53 -19.13
C ALA A 325 15.36 14.42 -19.49
N GLY A 326 14.19 14.40 -18.84
CA GLY A 326 13.16 13.36 -19.03
C GLY A 326 13.38 12.10 -18.19
N GLN A 327 14.29 12.15 -17.22
CA GLN A 327 14.42 11.16 -16.14
C GLN A 327 13.88 11.78 -14.85
N ALA A 328 13.31 10.96 -13.98
CA ALA A 328 12.89 11.31 -12.64
C ALA A 328 13.68 10.47 -11.61
N LEU A 329 14.12 11.12 -10.53
CA LEU A 329 14.71 10.47 -9.35
C LEU A 329 14.01 11.01 -8.10
N ARG A 330 13.49 10.12 -7.26
CA ARG A 330 12.80 10.43 -6.02
C ARG A 330 13.49 9.69 -4.86
N PRO A 331 14.58 10.24 -4.29
CA PRO A 331 15.03 9.82 -2.97
C PRO A 331 13.97 10.17 -1.93
N PHE A 332 13.69 9.21 -1.04
CA PHE A 332 12.70 9.32 0.03
C PHE A 332 13.26 8.79 1.36
N ALA A 333 12.66 9.21 2.46
CA ALA A 333 12.79 8.59 3.77
C ALA A 333 11.51 8.82 4.59
N HIS A 334 11.11 7.79 5.32
CA HIS A 334 10.02 7.81 6.28
C HIS A 334 10.56 7.35 7.65
N TYR A 335 10.03 7.92 8.72
CA TYR A 335 10.32 7.49 10.08
C TYR A 335 9.03 7.43 10.87
N LYS A 336 8.72 6.25 11.40
CA LYS A 336 7.54 5.96 12.21
C LYS A 336 8.02 5.52 13.60
N SER A 337 7.41 6.05 14.65
CA SER A 337 7.79 5.70 16.02
C SER A 337 6.59 5.59 16.92
N TRP A 338 6.38 4.37 17.40
CA TRP A 338 5.44 4.05 18.46
C TRP A 338 5.90 4.67 19.78
N GLN A 339 4.96 5.00 20.67
CA GLN A 339 5.25 5.50 22.02
C GLN A 339 5.60 4.36 22.99
N GLU A 340 6.30 3.33 22.48
CA GLU A 340 6.66 2.08 23.14
C GLU A 340 8.17 1.85 23.04
N ALA A 341 8.75 1.06 23.94
CA ALA A 341 10.20 0.91 24.02
C ALA A 341 10.79 0.27 22.75
N LYS A 342 11.69 1.01 22.08
CA LYS A 342 12.43 0.62 20.86
C LYS A 342 11.59 0.38 19.60
N ALA A 343 10.26 0.41 19.70
CA ALA A 343 9.36 0.21 18.58
C ALA A 343 9.40 1.45 17.66
N ASN A 344 10.34 1.45 16.73
CA ASN A 344 10.56 2.52 15.78
C ASN A 344 11.15 1.98 14.47
N GLU A 345 10.72 2.57 13.38
CA GLU A 345 10.72 2.03 12.02
C GLU A 345 11.20 3.12 11.06
N PHE A 346 11.98 2.75 10.04
CA PHE A 346 12.54 3.69 9.07
C PHE A 346 12.72 3.07 7.70
N HIS A 347 11.94 3.56 6.74
CA HIS A 347 12.14 3.32 5.32
C HIS A 347 13.01 4.44 4.74
N ALA A 348 13.95 4.10 3.86
CA ALA A 348 14.63 5.08 3.03
C ALA A 348 15.14 4.46 1.74
N GLY A 349 15.07 5.22 0.65
CA GLY A 349 15.38 4.66 -0.64
C GLY A 349 15.55 5.66 -1.77
N LEU A 350 15.52 5.12 -2.97
CA LEU A 350 15.54 5.85 -4.24
C LEU A 350 14.63 5.14 -5.23
N GLU A 351 13.54 5.81 -5.58
CA GLU A 351 12.75 5.48 -6.76
C GLU A 351 13.31 6.23 -7.99
N ALA A 352 13.28 5.58 -9.15
CA ALA A 352 13.85 6.11 -10.39
C ALA A 352 13.00 5.70 -11.61
N ALA A 353 12.44 6.68 -12.31
CA ALA A 353 11.81 6.48 -13.62
C ALA A 353 12.71 7.03 -14.73
N LEU A 354 13.26 6.13 -15.55
CA LEU A 354 14.33 6.41 -16.51
C LEU A 354 13.86 6.14 -17.95
N GLU A 355 13.83 7.17 -18.80
CA GLU A 355 13.43 7.06 -20.21
C GLU A 355 14.61 7.07 -21.19
N PHE A 356 14.67 6.08 -22.08
CA PHE A 356 15.69 5.91 -23.12
C PHE A 356 15.08 5.73 -24.52
N GLY A 357 14.03 6.50 -24.83
CA GLY A 357 13.35 6.48 -26.12
C GLY A 357 12.23 5.43 -26.17
N PRO A 358 12.34 4.34 -26.96
CA PRO A 358 11.37 3.24 -26.93
C PRO A 358 11.51 2.33 -25.70
N PHE A 359 12.49 2.59 -24.82
CA PHE A 359 12.81 1.81 -23.63
C PHE A 359 12.68 2.70 -22.40
N ALA A 360 12.09 2.18 -21.33
CA ALA A 360 12.01 2.82 -20.03
C ALA A 360 12.31 1.79 -18.92
N ILE A 361 12.71 2.26 -17.74
CA ILE A 361 12.86 1.45 -16.52
C ILE A 361 12.23 2.22 -15.36
N HIS A 362 11.29 1.60 -14.63
CA HIS A 362 11.06 1.94 -13.24
C HIS A 362 12.02 1.11 -12.38
N ALA A 363 12.73 1.72 -11.44
CA ALA A 363 13.66 1.02 -10.56
C ALA A 363 13.64 1.60 -9.15
N VAL A 364 13.72 0.71 -8.17
CA VAL A 364 13.65 1.03 -6.74
C VAL A 364 14.85 0.41 -6.03
N TYR A 365 15.41 1.16 -5.09
CA TYR A 365 16.13 0.60 -3.95
C TYR A 365 15.44 1.07 -2.67
N GLY A 366 15.09 0.12 -1.80
CA GLY A 366 14.57 0.38 -0.45
C GLY A 366 15.49 -0.19 0.63
N LEU A 367 15.54 0.50 1.76
CA LEU A 367 15.95 -0.01 3.05
C LEU A 367 14.76 0.17 3.98
N HIS A 368 14.26 -0.92 4.55
CA HIS A 368 13.37 -0.89 5.71
C HIS A 368 14.20 -1.34 6.92
N ALA A 369 14.34 -0.50 7.93
CA ALA A 369 15.05 -0.83 9.16
C ALA A 369 14.22 -0.60 10.42
N ASP A 370 14.33 -1.54 11.34
CA ASP A 370 13.45 -1.75 12.49
C ASP A 370 14.27 -1.70 13.79
N ASN A 371 13.65 -1.31 14.91
CA ASN A 371 14.31 -1.23 16.22
C ASN A 371 15.63 -0.41 16.22
N LEU A 372 15.69 0.71 15.47
CA LEU A 372 16.91 1.54 15.25
C LEU A 372 17.65 2.05 16.51
N THR A 373 17.08 1.84 17.70
CA THR A 373 17.64 2.21 19.01
C THR A 373 18.28 1.02 19.75
N GLU A 374 18.27 -0.18 19.18
CA GLU A 374 19.03 -1.35 19.66
C GLU A 374 20.48 -1.36 19.12
N ASP A 375 21.35 -2.15 19.76
CA ASP A 375 22.76 -2.29 19.35
C ASP A 375 22.91 -3.00 17.99
N GLU A 376 21.95 -3.87 17.67
CA GLU A 376 21.84 -4.67 16.44
C GLU A 376 20.42 -4.46 15.85
N PRO A 377 20.15 -3.31 15.19
CA PRO A 377 18.86 -3.01 14.60
C PRO A 377 18.65 -3.84 13.33
N LYS A 378 17.44 -4.34 13.13
CA LYS A 378 17.12 -5.20 11.98
C LYS A 378 17.03 -4.37 10.71
N ALA A 379 17.46 -4.93 9.59
CA ALA A 379 17.38 -4.25 8.29
C ALA A 379 17.07 -5.24 7.17
N THR A 380 16.22 -4.80 6.24
CA THR A 380 15.95 -5.49 4.98
C THR A 380 16.23 -4.52 3.83
N HIS A 381 16.97 -4.97 2.82
CA HIS A 381 17.25 -4.20 1.61
C HIS A 381 16.50 -4.79 0.41
N ALA A 382 15.62 -4.02 -0.22
CA ALA A 382 14.84 -4.43 -1.38
C ALA A 382 15.33 -3.73 -2.66
N PHE A 383 15.25 -4.43 -3.78
CA PHE A 383 15.63 -3.96 -5.11
C PHE A 383 14.56 -4.37 -6.13
N LEU A 384 14.02 -3.41 -6.88
CA LEU A 384 13.10 -3.64 -7.99
C LEU A 384 13.63 -3.00 -9.27
N ALA A 385 13.46 -3.67 -10.40
CA ALA A 385 13.72 -3.09 -11.72
C ALA A 385 12.71 -3.63 -12.75
N GLU A 386 11.88 -2.73 -13.29
CA GLU A 386 10.78 -3.00 -14.21
C GLU A 386 11.04 -2.37 -15.59
N PRO A 387 11.83 -3.03 -16.46
CA PRO A 387 12.04 -2.59 -17.84
C PRO A 387 10.79 -2.73 -18.72
N THR A 388 10.43 -1.64 -19.41
CA THR A 388 9.42 -1.63 -20.48
C THR A 388 10.02 -1.22 -21.82
N PHE A 389 9.69 -1.94 -22.89
CA PHE A 389 10.11 -1.64 -24.27
C PHE A 389 8.90 -1.58 -25.20
N LYS A 390 8.70 -0.47 -25.92
CA LYS A 390 7.49 -0.19 -26.71
C LYS A 390 7.83 0.25 -28.13
N VAL A 391 7.43 -0.55 -29.13
CA VAL A 391 7.65 -0.26 -30.55
C VAL A 391 6.41 -0.59 -31.38
N ALA A 392 5.86 0.43 -32.05
CA ALA A 392 4.65 0.34 -32.87
C ALA A 392 3.45 -0.25 -32.11
N ASN A 393 3.10 -1.52 -32.38
CA ASN A 393 1.99 -2.22 -31.74
C ASN A 393 2.46 -3.36 -30.81
N VAL A 394 3.75 -3.41 -30.46
CA VAL A 394 4.33 -4.38 -29.53
C VAL A 394 4.84 -3.65 -28.29
N THR A 395 4.50 -4.17 -27.11
CA THR A 395 5.15 -3.80 -25.84
C THR A 395 5.79 -5.06 -25.26
N VAL A 396 6.94 -4.95 -24.64
CA VAL A 396 7.52 -5.98 -23.78
C VAL A 396 7.70 -5.36 -22.41
N LYS A 397 7.01 -5.89 -21.41
CA LYS A 397 7.21 -5.59 -19.99
C LYS A 397 8.10 -6.68 -19.39
N GLY A 398 8.74 -6.37 -18.27
CA GLY A 398 9.30 -7.37 -17.38
C GLY A 398 9.72 -6.72 -16.08
N GLY A 399 10.06 -7.54 -15.10
CA GLY A 399 10.50 -7.08 -13.80
C GLY A 399 11.40 -8.09 -13.11
N PHE A 400 12.20 -7.59 -12.19
CA PHE A 400 13.02 -8.37 -11.29
C PHE A 400 12.98 -7.72 -9.91
N PHE A 401 12.62 -8.50 -8.91
CA PHE A 401 12.65 -8.14 -7.49
C PHE A 401 13.64 -9.04 -6.75
N TYR A 402 14.36 -8.45 -5.79
CA TYR A 402 15.20 -9.19 -4.85
C TYR A 402 15.29 -8.47 -3.51
N ALA A 403 15.13 -9.21 -2.41
CA ALA A 403 15.33 -8.72 -1.05
C ALA A 403 16.51 -9.43 -0.38
N LEU A 404 17.23 -8.68 0.47
CA LEU A 404 18.23 -9.17 1.39
C LEU A 404 17.75 -8.92 2.81
N PHE A 405 17.46 -9.98 3.54
CA PHE A 405 17.13 -9.96 4.98
C PHE A 405 18.41 -10.10 5.82
N ASP A 406 18.30 -9.91 7.13
CA ASP A 406 19.38 -10.20 8.08
C ASP A 406 19.36 -11.70 8.47
N ASP A 407 20.40 -12.46 8.09
CA ASP A 407 20.56 -13.90 8.35
C ASP A 407 20.31 -14.30 9.83
N ASP A 408 20.71 -13.45 10.80
CA ASP A 408 20.63 -13.76 12.23
C ASP A 408 19.26 -13.36 12.83
N ALA A 409 18.50 -12.46 12.19
CA ALA A 409 17.24 -11.92 12.73
C ALA A 409 16.29 -11.35 11.64
N PRO A 410 15.81 -12.15 10.66
CA PRO A 410 15.08 -11.63 9.51
C PRO A 410 13.82 -10.86 9.90
N THR A 411 13.62 -9.71 9.25
CA THR A 411 12.47 -8.82 9.45
C THR A 411 11.35 -9.19 8.49
N VAL A 412 10.21 -9.61 9.03
CA VAL A 412 9.02 -9.99 8.27
C VAL A 412 8.04 -8.81 8.30
N HIS A 413 8.09 -8.00 7.25
CA HIS A 413 7.41 -6.70 7.14
C HIS A 413 5.94 -6.82 6.72
N GLY A 414 5.18 -7.68 7.40
CA GLY A 414 3.80 -7.96 7.04
C GLY A 414 3.70 -8.52 5.62
N THR A 415 3.06 -7.76 4.72
CA THR A 415 2.96 -8.02 3.28
C THR A 415 3.97 -7.26 2.43
N GLU A 416 4.62 -6.21 2.94
CA GLU A 416 5.39 -5.21 2.14
C GLU A 416 6.34 -5.87 1.15
N ILE A 417 7.08 -6.88 1.63
CA ILE A 417 7.94 -7.72 0.81
C ILE A 417 7.27 -9.10 0.68
N PRO A 418 6.71 -9.45 -0.49
CA PRO A 418 5.94 -10.68 -0.65
C PRO A 418 6.82 -11.95 -0.65
N GLU A 419 8.08 -11.87 -1.07
CA GLU A 419 9.03 -12.99 -1.17
C GLU A 419 10.47 -12.47 -1.36
N TYR A 420 11.50 -13.31 -1.20
CA TYR A 420 12.90 -12.88 -1.33
C TYR A 420 13.36 -12.64 -2.78
N MET A 421 12.74 -13.28 -3.78
CA MET A 421 13.09 -13.07 -5.19
C MET A 421 11.89 -13.33 -6.09
N PHE A 422 11.67 -12.45 -7.06
CA PHE A 422 10.64 -12.61 -8.08
C PHE A 422 11.13 -12.07 -9.43
N ALA A 423 10.62 -12.63 -10.53
CA ALA A 423 10.83 -12.09 -11.87
C ALA A 423 9.62 -12.32 -12.79
N TYR A 424 9.30 -11.35 -13.65
CA TYR A 424 8.31 -11.52 -14.71
C TYR A 424 8.76 -11.04 -16.08
N GLY A 425 8.07 -11.52 -17.12
CA GLY A 425 8.13 -10.97 -18.47
C GLY A 425 6.79 -11.13 -19.18
N GLU A 426 6.33 -10.08 -19.86
CA GLU A 426 5.11 -10.09 -20.66
C GLU A 426 5.33 -9.47 -22.03
N GLY A 427 4.94 -10.19 -23.09
CA GLY A 427 4.98 -9.73 -24.47
C GLY A 427 3.58 -9.41 -25.00
N ASP A 428 3.26 -8.12 -25.09
CA ASP A 428 1.99 -7.60 -25.60
C ASP A 428 2.02 -7.38 -27.12
N ILE A 429 0.92 -7.75 -27.78
CA ILE A 429 0.63 -7.35 -29.15
C ILE A 429 -0.73 -6.65 -29.20
N LYS A 430 -0.72 -5.33 -29.40
CA LYS A 430 -1.92 -4.52 -29.67
C LYS A 430 -2.46 -4.90 -31.05
N LEU A 431 -3.70 -5.38 -31.12
CA LEU A 431 -4.35 -5.83 -32.36
C LEU A 431 -5.30 -4.78 -32.94
N THR A 432 -6.01 -4.06 -32.06
CA THR A 432 -6.86 -2.90 -32.40
C THR A 432 -6.69 -1.84 -31.32
N ASP A 433 -7.30 -0.66 -31.48
CA ASP A 433 -7.17 0.38 -30.45
C ASP A 433 -7.77 -0.01 -29.09
N ALA A 434 -8.73 -0.94 -29.08
CA ALA A 434 -9.44 -1.44 -27.91
C ALA A 434 -9.05 -2.88 -27.49
N PHE A 435 -8.04 -3.51 -28.10
CA PHE A 435 -7.72 -4.91 -27.81
C PHE A 435 -6.23 -5.26 -27.97
N THR A 436 -5.66 -5.85 -26.91
CA THR A 436 -4.27 -6.29 -26.82
C THR A 436 -4.21 -7.72 -26.27
N VAL A 437 -3.27 -8.53 -26.76
CA VAL A 437 -3.00 -9.89 -26.27
C VAL A 437 -1.59 -9.93 -25.70
N GLY A 438 -1.47 -10.24 -24.41
CA GLY A 438 -0.21 -10.48 -23.70
C GLY A 438 0.09 -11.98 -23.58
N LEU A 439 1.36 -12.36 -23.73
CA LEU A 439 1.89 -13.66 -23.30
C LEU A 439 2.84 -13.43 -22.13
N LEU A 440 2.54 -14.03 -20.99
CA LEU A 440 3.18 -13.77 -19.70
C LEU A 440 3.92 -15.00 -19.15
N GLY A 441 4.95 -14.76 -18.35
CA GLY A 441 5.62 -15.74 -17.52
C GLY A 441 6.18 -15.09 -16.26
N GLU A 442 6.01 -15.77 -15.13
CA GLU A 442 6.22 -15.29 -13.76
C GLU A 442 7.00 -16.35 -12.99
N LEU A 443 8.06 -15.95 -12.29
CA LEU A 443 8.91 -16.81 -11.47
C LEU A 443 8.90 -16.27 -10.05
N HIS A 444 8.33 -17.05 -9.14
CA HIS A 444 8.22 -16.76 -7.71
C HIS A 444 9.07 -17.75 -6.91
N THR A 445 9.62 -17.33 -5.78
CA THR A 445 10.19 -18.22 -4.75
C THR A 445 9.20 -18.55 -3.64
N ASN A 446 8.12 -17.76 -3.51
CA ASN A 446 7.00 -17.94 -2.57
C ASN A 446 7.43 -18.02 -1.09
N SER A 447 8.63 -17.56 -0.74
CA SER A 447 9.19 -17.55 0.61
C SER A 447 10.07 -16.31 0.83
N LEU A 448 10.33 -15.98 2.10
CA LEU A 448 11.31 -14.96 2.52
C LEU A 448 12.70 -15.56 2.85
N ASP A 449 12.82 -16.89 2.85
CA ASP A 449 14.03 -17.66 3.20
C ASP A 449 14.68 -18.25 1.93
N ASP A 450 15.97 -18.00 1.69
CA ASP A 450 16.68 -18.46 0.49
C ASP A 450 17.27 -19.89 0.61
N ASP A 451 17.25 -20.49 1.80
CA ASP A 451 17.49 -21.92 2.02
C ASP A 451 16.20 -22.76 1.80
N THR A 452 15.03 -22.12 1.60
CA THR A 452 13.73 -22.78 1.34
C THR A 452 13.41 -22.84 -0.17
N ASP A 453 13.15 -24.04 -0.70
CA ASP A 453 12.89 -24.28 -2.14
C ASP A 453 11.39 -24.43 -2.47
N LEU A 454 10.63 -23.34 -2.36
CA LEU A 454 9.20 -23.26 -2.67
C LEU A 454 8.90 -22.57 -4.01
N GLY A 455 9.81 -22.67 -4.99
CA GLY A 455 9.65 -21.97 -6.27
C GLY A 455 8.41 -22.39 -7.09
N THR A 456 7.81 -21.45 -7.81
CA THR A 456 6.79 -21.69 -8.85
C THR A 456 7.09 -20.94 -10.15
N LEU A 457 6.62 -21.51 -11.26
CA LEU A 457 6.58 -20.88 -12.57
C LEU A 457 5.11 -20.75 -13.00
N GLU A 458 4.58 -19.52 -13.00
CA GLU A 458 3.30 -19.21 -13.64
C GLU A 458 3.56 -18.81 -15.11
N PHE A 459 2.70 -19.24 -16.03
CA PHE A 459 2.76 -18.78 -17.42
C PHE A 459 1.40 -18.87 -18.09
N GLY A 460 1.12 -17.95 -19.02
CA GLY A 460 -0.24 -17.81 -19.51
C GLY A 460 -0.45 -16.87 -20.68
N THR A 461 -1.72 -16.53 -20.88
CA THR A 461 -2.17 -15.50 -21.83
C THR A 461 -3.06 -14.52 -21.08
N ARG A 462 -2.80 -13.23 -21.27
CA ARG A 462 -3.66 -12.14 -20.81
C ARG A 462 -4.29 -11.43 -22.01
N LEU A 463 -5.51 -10.99 -21.85
CA LEU A 463 -6.29 -10.22 -22.82
C LEU A 463 -6.65 -8.91 -22.15
N TYR A 464 -6.36 -7.80 -22.82
CA TYR A 464 -6.80 -6.46 -22.39
C TYR A 464 -7.83 -5.95 -23.39
N PHE A 465 -9.00 -5.55 -22.89
CA PHE A 465 -10.11 -5.05 -23.69
C PHE A 465 -10.64 -3.73 -23.13
N ASN A 466 -10.35 -2.65 -23.84
CA ASN A 466 -10.52 -1.27 -23.36
C ASN A 466 -11.38 -0.53 -24.40
N PRO A 467 -12.71 -0.79 -24.46
CA PRO A 467 -13.57 -0.39 -25.59
C PRO A 467 -13.95 1.09 -25.64
N VAL A 468 -13.86 1.79 -24.51
CA VAL A 468 -14.16 3.22 -24.33
C VAL A 468 -13.26 3.77 -23.22
N ASP A 469 -13.06 5.09 -23.19
CA ASP A 469 -12.37 5.75 -22.08
C ASP A 469 -13.12 5.48 -20.76
N GLY A 470 -12.40 5.10 -19.70
CA GLY A 470 -12.98 4.79 -18.38
C GLY A 470 -13.62 3.40 -18.24
N LEU A 471 -13.33 2.45 -19.15
CA LEU A 471 -13.64 1.03 -18.99
C LEU A 471 -12.47 0.18 -19.48
N ASP A 472 -11.79 -0.46 -18.52
CA ASP A 472 -10.68 -1.37 -18.75
C ASP A 472 -11.06 -2.77 -18.27
N VAL A 473 -10.86 -3.78 -19.11
CA VAL A 473 -11.19 -5.18 -18.80
C VAL A 473 -9.97 -6.05 -19.04
N THR A 474 -9.44 -6.63 -17.98
CA THR A 474 -8.35 -7.61 -18.05
C THR A 474 -8.94 -9.01 -17.93
N SER A 475 -8.36 -9.99 -18.63
CA SER A 475 -8.76 -11.38 -18.51
C SER A 475 -7.58 -12.30 -18.75
N PHE A 476 -7.36 -13.29 -17.90
CA PHE A 476 -6.19 -14.14 -17.97
C PHE A 476 -6.51 -15.64 -17.83
N VAL A 477 -5.61 -16.46 -18.39
CA VAL A 477 -5.53 -17.90 -18.14
C VAL A 477 -4.06 -18.27 -17.94
N MET A 478 -3.74 -18.82 -16.78
CA MET A 478 -2.37 -19.17 -16.38
C MET A 478 -2.30 -20.60 -15.88
N ALA A 479 -1.20 -21.28 -16.20
CA ALA A 479 -0.80 -22.54 -15.59
C ALA A 479 0.31 -22.29 -14.58
N ILE A 480 0.16 -22.84 -13.38
CA ILE A 480 1.07 -22.68 -12.25
C ILE A 480 1.79 -24.02 -12.04
N LEU A 481 3.10 -24.02 -12.17
CA LEU A 481 3.96 -25.17 -11.93
C LEU A 481 4.78 -24.98 -10.65
N PRO A 482 4.51 -25.73 -9.57
CA PRO A 482 5.48 -25.98 -8.51
C PRO A 482 6.79 -26.50 -9.10
N MET A 483 7.92 -25.99 -8.63
CA MET A 483 9.26 -26.31 -9.16
C MET A 483 10.27 -26.79 -8.12
N GLY A 484 10.10 -26.39 -6.86
CA GLY A 484 11.03 -26.72 -5.77
C GLY A 484 10.67 -27.98 -4.99
N ASP A 485 11.67 -28.62 -4.38
CA ASP A 485 11.53 -29.88 -3.65
C ASP A 485 10.76 -29.71 -2.30
N ASP A 486 10.54 -28.48 -1.82
CA ASP A 486 9.99 -28.25 -0.47
C ASP A 486 8.47 -28.33 -0.39
N TRP A 487 7.76 -28.25 -1.53
CA TRP A 487 6.31 -28.42 -1.60
C TRP A 487 5.84 -29.82 -1.14
N GLU A 488 6.71 -30.84 -1.17
CA GLU A 488 6.43 -32.19 -0.62
C GLU A 488 6.67 -32.28 0.91
N LYS A 489 7.24 -31.25 1.57
CA LYS A 489 7.60 -31.30 3.00
C LYS A 489 6.40 -31.03 3.89
N VAL A 490 6.22 -31.85 4.93
CA VAL A 490 5.24 -31.58 6.00
C VAL A 490 5.70 -30.38 6.83
N GLY A 491 4.92 -29.31 6.88
CA GLY A 491 5.25 -28.06 7.59
C GLY A 491 5.81 -26.95 6.70
N HIS A 492 5.85 -27.12 5.38
CA HIS A 492 6.25 -26.06 4.44
C HIS A 492 5.33 -24.84 4.50
N GLU A 493 4.09 -25.02 4.95
CA GLU A 493 3.07 -23.98 5.12
C GLU A 493 3.52 -22.86 6.08
N ALA A 494 4.56 -23.10 6.89
CA ALA A 494 5.17 -22.11 7.78
C ALA A 494 6.29 -21.27 7.10
N SER A 495 6.74 -21.64 5.91
CA SER A 495 7.73 -20.91 5.10
C SER A 495 7.12 -20.26 3.85
N VAL A 496 5.87 -20.53 3.51
CA VAL A 496 5.15 -19.84 2.42
C VAL A 496 4.87 -18.39 2.83
N SER A 497 5.29 -17.42 2.02
CA SER A 497 5.02 -15.99 2.22
C SER A 497 3.94 -15.42 1.28
N THR A 498 3.58 -16.15 0.22
CA THR A 498 2.60 -15.72 -0.81
C THR A 498 1.30 -16.55 -0.78
N GLU A 499 1.04 -17.37 -1.80
CA GLU A 499 -0.09 -18.31 -1.88
C GLU A 499 0.45 -19.75 -1.80
N ASP A 500 -0.15 -20.60 -0.95
CA ASP A 500 0.18 -22.04 -0.92
C ASP A 500 -0.42 -22.73 -2.15
N TYR A 501 0.45 -23.12 -3.10
CA TYR A 501 0.07 -23.87 -4.30
C TYR A 501 0.13 -25.39 -4.11
N GLY A 502 0.85 -25.89 -3.09
CA GLY A 502 1.19 -27.29 -2.89
C GLY A 502 2.03 -27.91 -4.01
N GLU A 503 2.26 -29.23 -3.93
CA GLU A 503 3.04 -30.01 -4.90
C GLU A 503 2.42 -30.13 -6.32
N ASN A 504 1.14 -29.76 -6.48
CA ASN A 504 0.36 -30.06 -7.68
C ASN A 504 0.20 -28.86 -8.62
N THR A 505 0.34 -29.11 -9.93
CA THR A 505 0.01 -28.12 -10.98
C THR A 505 -1.41 -27.57 -10.79
N SER A 506 -1.58 -26.26 -10.91
CA SER A 506 -2.91 -25.63 -10.92
C SER A 506 -3.13 -24.76 -12.17
N LEU A 507 -4.40 -24.44 -12.43
CA LEU A 507 -4.82 -23.54 -13.49
C LEU A 507 -5.65 -22.40 -12.89
N LYS A 508 -5.20 -21.15 -13.10
CA LYS A 508 -5.80 -19.92 -12.58
C LYS A 508 -6.43 -19.15 -13.74
N PHE A 509 -7.65 -18.70 -13.54
CA PHE A 509 -8.46 -17.94 -14.49
C PHE A 509 -8.94 -16.67 -13.79
N GLY A 510 -8.95 -15.54 -14.48
CA GLY A 510 -9.47 -14.28 -13.95
C GLY A 510 -10.09 -13.42 -15.03
N VAL A 511 -11.05 -12.61 -14.60
CA VAL A 511 -11.55 -11.44 -15.33
C VAL A 511 -11.65 -10.31 -14.31
N GLU A 512 -10.81 -9.30 -14.45
CA GLU A 512 -10.90 -8.03 -13.71
C GLU A 512 -11.63 -6.98 -14.56
N THR A 513 -12.50 -6.18 -13.95
CA THR A 513 -13.31 -5.18 -14.67
C THR A 513 -13.35 -3.84 -13.95
N VAL A 514 -12.63 -2.85 -14.48
CA VAL A 514 -12.45 -1.52 -13.88
C VAL A 514 -13.27 -0.46 -14.62
N PHE A 515 -13.99 0.38 -13.85
CA PHE A 515 -14.76 1.52 -14.34
C PHE A 515 -14.27 2.80 -13.64
N SER A 516 -13.79 3.79 -14.40
CA SER A 516 -13.37 5.09 -13.87
C SER A 516 -14.29 6.21 -14.38
N PHE A 517 -14.65 7.18 -13.53
CA PHE A 517 -15.69 8.19 -13.83
C PHE A 517 -15.38 9.63 -13.40
#